data_AF-A0A426ZTU3-F1
#
_entry.id   AF-A0A426ZTU3-F1
#
_cell.length_a   1.000
_cell.length_b   1.000
_cell.length_c   1.000
_cell.angle_alpha   90.00
_cell.angle_beta   90.00
_cell.angle_gamma   90.00
#
_symmetry.space_group_name_H-M   'P 1'
#
loop_
_entity.id
_entity.type
_entity.pdbx_description
1 polymer ?
#
loop_
_entity_poly.entity_id
_entity_poly.type
_entity_poly.pdbx_seq_one_letter_code
_entity_poly.pdbx_strand_id
1 'polypeptide(L)'
;MAIDKAALVREQLDETQQGWLLGPRDVKKDKYIDLWIVVCKKEMVKWVMYSLLIAFVVIGVPIIVAKMMPKHKEPVLLPDEYTVALRLALEFFNAQKYSNNPDDEYCWQRPEDMNYPRPVLTSTSAPDLGSEVAAALAAASLVFTEEDTAYSTKLVKAAKTAYRFATESGQQAPYSSGNQQIARFYNSTGYWDEFIWASAWLFYATGNYTYLSRATDPRVYHNANASFLKRPDSRVFSWDNKLPAAQLLLSRIRVFLNPGYPYEDMLKEFHANTDINMCSYLRQFNVFNWTKGNFICSNLQPASGK
;
A
#
# COMPACT_ATOMS: atom_id res chain seq x y z
N MET A 1 85.06 -7.24 31.58
CA MET A 1 83.73 -7.58 31.04
C MET A 1 83.82 -9.04 30.59
N ALA A 2 83.36 -9.97 31.43
CA ALA A 2 83.41 -11.39 31.16
C ALA A 2 82.22 -11.76 30.27
N ILE A 3 82.49 -12.33 29.10
CA ILE A 3 81.45 -12.80 28.18
C ILE A 3 81.10 -14.24 28.57
N ASP A 4 79.82 -14.48 28.82
CA ASP A 4 79.24 -15.71 29.33
C ASP A 4 79.36 -16.89 28.33
N LYS A 5 79.98 -17.99 28.79
CA LYS A 5 80.11 -19.25 28.04
C LYS A 5 78.77 -20.00 27.84
N ALA A 6 77.68 -19.53 28.46
CA ALA A 6 76.35 -20.12 28.34
C ALA A 6 75.64 -19.76 27.02
N ALA A 7 76.02 -18.66 26.36
CA ALA A 7 75.40 -18.23 25.10
C ALA A 7 75.83 -19.11 23.91
N LEU A 8 77.09 -19.54 23.88
CA LEU A 8 77.68 -20.24 22.73
C LEU A 8 77.23 -21.71 22.61
N VAL A 9 76.87 -22.36 23.73
CA VAL A 9 76.34 -23.74 23.72
C VAL A 9 74.87 -23.78 23.27
N ARG A 10 74.13 -22.68 23.47
CA ARG A 10 72.71 -22.60 23.11
C ARG A 10 72.49 -22.41 21.61
N GLU A 11 73.43 -21.74 20.94
CA GLU A 11 73.41 -21.50 19.50
C GLU A 11 73.72 -22.78 18.71
N GLN A 12 74.64 -23.61 19.22
CA GLN A 12 75.08 -24.83 18.53
C GLN A 12 74.12 -26.03 18.69
N LEU A 13 73.28 -26.03 19.75
CA LEU A 13 72.21 -27.02 19.91
C LEU A 13 71.02 -26.73 18.98
N ASP A 14 70.78 -25.46 18.63
CA ASP A 14 69.65 -25.03 17.78
C ASP A 14 69.90 -25.34 16.30
N GLU A 15 71.14 -25.21 15.81
CA GLU A 15 71.50 -25.61 14.44
C GLU A 15 71.43 -27.12 14.21
N THR A 16 71.77 -27.94 15.21
CA THR A 16 71.74 -29.40 15.07
C THR A 16 70.33 -30.00 15.20
N GLN A 17 69.41 -29.31 15.87
CA GLN A 17 67.99 -29.67 15.95
C GLN A 17 67.20 -29.28 14.69
N GLN A 18 67.64 -28.28 13.92
CA GLN A 18 66.97 -27.84 12.69
C GLN A 18 67.23 -28.73 11.45
N GLY A 19 68.21 -29.64 11.51
CA GLY A 19 68.55 -30.56 10.41
C GLY A 19 67.58 -31.73 10.19
N TRP A 20 66.76 -32.10 11.19
CA TRP A 20 65.95 -33.33 11.17
C TRP A 20 64.45 -33.11 10.88
N LEU A 21 64.02 -31.87 10.68
CA LEU A 21 62.60 -31.50 10.50
C LEU A 21 62.17 -31.27 9.04
N LEU A 22 63.08 -31.46 8.06
CA LEU A 22 62.77 -31.31 6.64
C LEU A 22 62.73 -32.69 5.96
N GLY A 23 61.55 -33.30 5.96
CA GLY A 23 61.22 -34.34 4.98
C GLY A 23 61.33 -33.80 3.54
N PRO A 24 61.44 -34.67 2.53
CA PRO A 24 61.67 -34.24 1.15
C PRO A 24 60.56 -33.27 0.70
N ARG A 25 60.94 -32.05 0.33
CA ARG A 25 60.04 -31.11 -0.32
C ARG A 25 59.79 -31.62 -1.73
N ASP A 26 58.58 -32.09 -1.99
CA ASP A 26 58.06 -32.25 -3.35
C ASP A 26 58.17 -30.89 -4.06
N VAL A 27 59.16 -30.77 -4.95
CA VAL A 27 59.26 -29.62 -5.85
C VAL A 27 58.15 -29.78 -6.89
N LYS A 28 56.95 -29.25 -6.58
CA LYS A 28 55.91 -29.05 -7.59
C LYS A 28 56.50 -28.15 -8.68
N LYS A 29 56.84 -28.74 -9.83
CA LYS A 29 57.17 -27.99 -11.04
C LYS A 29 55.95 -27.17 -11.44
N ASP A 30 56.02 -25.86 -11.22
CA ASP A 30 55.02 -24.93 -11.73
C ASP A 30 54.98 -25.05 -13.27
N LYS A 31 53.84 -25.46 -13.81
CA LYS A 31 53.62 -25.48 -15.26
C LYS A 31 53.32 -24.06 -15.72
N TYR A 32 54.13 -23.53 -16.62
CA TYR A 32 53.93 -22.24 -17.26
C TYR A 32 53.27 -22.42 -18.62
N ILE A 33 52.46 -21.44 -19.05
CA ILE A 33 51.84 -21.40 -20.38
C ILE A 33 52.43 -20.20 -21.11
N ASP A 34 52.99 -20.45 -22.30
CA ASP A 34 53.50 -19.41 -23.19
C ASP A 34 52.37 -18.86 -24.05
N LEU A 35 52.00 -17.60 -23.82
CA LEU A 35 51.03 -16.86 -24.60
C LEU A 35 51.77 -15.83 -25.43
N TRP A 36 52.39 -16.25 -26.55
CA TRP A 36 53.12 -15.52 -27.65
C TRP A 36 54.04 -14.32 -27.27
N ILE A 37 53.70 -13.52 -26.28
CA ILE A 37 54.39 -12.33 -25.77
C ILE A 37 54.68 -12.43 -24.25
N VAL A 38 54.04 -13.31 -23.46
CA VAL A 38 54.26 -13.40 -21.99
C VAL A 38 54.17 -14.85 -21.46
N VAL A 39 55.16 -15.27 -20.65
CA VAL A 39 55.17 -16.53 -19.89
C VAL A 39 54.43 -16.35 -18.56
N CYS A 40 53.24 -16.93 -18.43
CA CYS A 40 52.45 -16.82 -17.19
C CYS A 40 52.31 -18.17 -16.48
N LYS A 41 52.40 -18.17 -15.15
CA LYS A 41 52.17 -19.34 -14.32
C LYS A 41 50.73 -19.83 -14.50
N LYS A 42 50.52 -21.12 -14.79
CA LYS A 42 49.18 -21.68 -15.13
C LYS A 42 48.13 -21.41 -14.05
N GLU A 43 48.53 -21.36 -12.78
CA GLU A 43 47.63 -21.01 -11.68
C GLU A 43 47.16 -19.56 -11.76
N MET A 44 48.02 -18.61 -12.13
CA MET A 44 47.64 -17.20 -12.32
C MET A 44 46.63 -17.05 -13.47
N VAL A 45 46.83 -17.77 -14.58
CA VAL A 45 45.90 -17.77 -15.72
C VAL A 45 44.52 -18.28 -15.31
N LYS A 46 44.45 -19.34 -14.49
CA LYS A 46 43.17 -19.84 -13.95
C LYS A 46 42.48 -18.80 -13.07
N TRP A 47 43.21 -18.13 -12.18
CA TRP A 47 42.65 -17.09 -11.31
C TRP A 47 42.11 -15.89 -12.09
N VAL A 48 42.80 -15.46 -13.15
CA VAL A 48 42.33 -14.38 -14.04
C VAL A 48 41.06 -14.80 -14.79
N MET A 49 41.04 -16.01 -15.36
CA MET A 49 39.86 -16.55 -16.04
C MET A 49 38.66 -16.70 -15.11
N TYR A 50 38.89 -17.18 -13.88
CA TYR A 50 37.85 -17.31 -12.86
C TYR A 50 37.30 -15.96 -12.42
N SER A 51 38.17 -14.96 -12.25
CA SER A 51 37.78 -13.58 -11.94
C SER A 51 36.93 -12.95 -13.05
N LEU A 52 37.32 -13.13 -14.32
CA LEU A 52 36.53 -12.67 -15.47
C LEU A 52 35.17 -13.38 -15.56
N LEU A 53 35.12 -14.68 -15.25
CA LEU A 53 33.87 -15.45 -15.24
C LEU A 53 32.93 -14.98 -14.13
N ILE A 54 33.45 -14.72 -12.93
CA ILE A 54 32.66 -14.15 -11.82
C ILE A 54 32.14 -12.76 -12.20
N ALA A 55 32.99 -11.90 -12.76
CA ALA A 55 32.56 -10.56 -13.21
C ALA A 55 31.43 -10.65 -14.25
N PHE A 56 31.51 -11.61 -15.18
CA PHE A 56 30.45 -11.84 -16.17
C PHE A 56 29.14 -12.33 -15.52
N VAL A 57 29.21 -13.20 -14.51
CA VAL A 57 28.01 -13.71 -13.81
C VAL A 57 27.37 -12.64 -12.92
N VAL A 58 28.18 -11.85 -12.21
CA VAL A 58 27.68 -10.85 -11.25
C VAL A 58 27.26 -9.55 -11.93
N ILE A 59 27.89 -9.16 -13.04
CA ILE A 59 27.62 -7.89 -13.73
C ILE A 59 26.96 -8.12 -15.09
N GLY A 60 27.48 -9.04 -15.89
CA GLY A 60 26.99 -9.29 -17.24
C GLY A 60 25.58 -9.88 -17.27
N VAL A 61 25.31 -10.90 -16.47
CA VAL A 61 24.00 -11.58 -16.45
C VAL A 61 22.86 -10.66 -16.02
N PRO A 62 22.97 -9.86 -14.94
CA PRO A 62 21.90 -8.92 -14.56
C PRO A 62 21.61 -7.86 -15.63
N ILE A 63 22.63 -7.35 -16.33
CA ILE A 63 22.44 -6.37 -17.41
C ILE A 63 21.73 -7.00 -18.60
N ILE A 64 22.07 -8.23 -18.96
CA ILE A 64 21.43 -8.96 -20.07
C ILE A 64 19.96 -9.26 -19.72
N VAL A 65 19.69 -9.72 -18.50
CA VAL A 65 18.31 -9.95 -18.01
C VAL A 65 17.52 -8.65 -18.02
N ALA A 66 18.07 -7.55 -17.51
CA ALA A 66 17.41 -6.24 -17.53
C ALA A 66 17.13 -5.71 -18.95
N LYS A 67 17.99 -6.03 -19.93
CA LYS A 67 17.77 -5.68 -21.35
C LYS A 67 16.82 -6.63 -22.09
N MET A 68 16.68 -7.87 -21.65
CA MET A 68 15.80 -8.88 -22.25
C MET A 68 14.39 -8.89 -21.66
N MET A 69 14.15 -8.21 -20.53
CA MET A 69 12.79 -7.98 -20.05
C MET A 69 12.02 -7.12 -21.08
N PRO A 70 10.84 -7.56 -21.54
CA PRO A 70 10.03 -6.78 -22.48
C PRO A 70 9.68 -5.45 -21.81
N LYS A 71 10.23 -4.35 -22.34
CA LYS A 71 9.74 -3.01 -21.99
C LYS A 71 8.32 -2.93 -22.48
N HIS A 72 7.35 -2.99 -21.58
CA HIS A 72 6.00 -2.56 -21.89
C HIS A 72 6.11 -1.12 -22.41
N LYS A 73 5.68 -0.91 -23.65
CA LYS A 73 5.49 0.44 -24.16
C LYS A 73 4.41 1.06 -23.30
N GLU A 74 4.77 2.06 -22.51
CA GLU A 74 3.81 2.96 -21.89
C GLU A 74 2.81 3.41 -22.96
N PRO A 75 1.49 3.29 -22.72
CA PRO A 75 0.52 3.94 -23.57
C PRO A 75 0.80 5.45 -23.54
N VAL A 76 0.85 6.07 -24.72
CA VAL A 76 1.01 7.51 -24.87
C VAL A 76 -0.13 8.19 -24.12
N LEU A 77 0.19 8.81 -22.98
CA LEU A 77 -0.74 9.63 -22.22
C LEU A 77 -1.02 10.92 -22.98
N LEU A 78 -2.26 11.04 -23.46
CA LEU A 78 -2.81 12.27 -24.03
C LEU A 78 -2.74 13.43 -23.01
N PRO A 79 -2.71 14.70 -23.47
CA PRO A 79 -2.56 15.86 -22.61
C PRO A 79 -3.75 16.03 -21.65
N ASP A 80 -3.44 16.22 -20.37
CA ASP A 80 -4.21 16.91 -19.32
C ASP A 80 -5.74 16.76 -19.17
N GLU A 81 -6.30 15.61 -19.57
CA GLU A 81 -7.72 15.27 -19.41
C GLU A 81 -8.11 14.75 -18.00
N TYR A 82 -7.23 14.76 -17.00
CA TYR A 82 -7.50 14.13 -15.69
C TYR A 82 -8.41 14.94 -14.78
N THR A 83 -8.43 16.27 -14.91
CA THR A 83 -9.41 17.12 -14.20
C THR A 83 -10.78 16.97 -14.83
N VAL A 84 -10.85 16.80 -16.15
CA VAL A 84 -12.08 16.47 -16.87
C VAL A 84 -12.54 15.06 -16.51
N ALA A 85 -11.65 14.06 -16.49
CA ALA A 85 -11.97 12.69 -16.10
C ALA A 85 -12.35 12.60 -14.61
N LEU A 86 -11.71 13.34 -13.71
CA LEU A 86 -12.09 13.42 -12.31
C LEU A 86 -13.44 14.13 -12.14
N ARG A 87 -13.67 15.21 -12.90
CA ARG A 87 -14.97 15.87 -12.95
C ARG A 87 -16.03 14.89 -13.45
N LEU A 88 -15.80 14.22 -14.58
CA LEU A 88 -16.70 13.21 -15.13
C LEU A 88 -16.89 12.02 -14.18
N ALA A 89 -15.87 11.62 -13.42
CA ALA A 89 -15.96 10.57 -12.40
C ALA A 89 -16.80 11.00 -11.20
N LEU A 90 -16.66 12.25 -10.75
CA LEU A 90 -17.52 12.87 -9.73
C LEU A 90 -18.94 13.13 -10.27
N GLU A 91 -19.09 13.26 -11.58
CA GLU A 91 -20.36 13.35 -12.30
C GLU A 91 -20.91 11.95 -12.66
N PHE A 92 -20.18 10.85 -12.43
CA PHE A 92 -20.49 9.50 -12.93
C PHE A 92 -21.57 8.79 -12.12
N PHE A 93 -22.61 9.51 -11.72
CA PHE A 93 -23.82 8.90 -11.20
C PHE A 93 -24.89 8.98 -12.28
N ASN A 94 -25.33 7.81 -12.75
CA ASN A 94 -26.59 7.72 -13.48
C ASN A 94 -27.70 8.13 -12.51
N ALA A 95 -28.33 9.29 -12.74
CA ALA A 95 -29.67 9.51 -12.20
C ALA A 95 -30.61 8.62 -12.97
N GLN A 96 -31.31 7.75 -12.28
CA GLN A 96 -32.49 7.15 -12.87
C GLN A 96 -33.67 8.07 -12.60
N LYS A 97 -34.18 8.67 -13.66
CA LYS A 97 -35.45 9.40 -13.59
C LYS A 97 -36.57 8.38 -13.47
N TYR A 98 -37.16 8.27 -12.28
CA TYR A 98 -38.39 7.51 -12.07
C TYR A 98 -39.43 7.97 -13.10
N SER A 99 -39.70 7.12 -14.08
CA SER A 99 -40.68 7.34 -15.12
C SER A 99 -41.13 6.01 -15.67
N ASN A 100 -42.31 5.97 -16.32
CA ASN A 100 -42.78 4.80 -17.04
C ASN A 100 -42.02 4.55 -18.36
N ASN A 101 -40.85 5.18 -18.54
CA ASN A 101 -40.00 5.00 -19.70
C ASN A 101 -38.94 3.93 -19.41
N PRO A 102 -38.41 3.25 -20.45
CA PRO A 102 -37.26 2.37 -20.33
C PRO A 102 -36.09 3.02 -19.56
N ASP A 103 -35.61 2.38 -18.49
CA ASP A 103 -34.43 2.76 -17.70
C ASP A 103 -33.67 1.51 -17.19
N ASP A 104 -32.57 1.68 -16.43
CA ASP A 104 -31.80 0.51 -15.98
C ASP A 104 -32.48 -0.35 -14.89
N GLU A 105 -33.56 0.11 -14.26
CA GLU A 105 -34.32 -0.70 -13.29
C GLU A 105 -35.34 -1.60 -14.01
N TYR A 106 -36.00 -1.08 -15.05
CA TYR A 106 -37.08 -1.80 -15.74
C TYR A 106 -36.63 -2.60 -16.97
N CYS A 107 -35.49 -2.28 -17.58
CA CYS A 107 -35.05 -2.93 -18.81
C CYS A 107 -34.02 -4.04 -18.57
N TRP A 108 -34.43 -5.29 -18.79
CA TRP A 108 -33.52 -6.44 -18.86
C TRP A 108 -33.03 -6.67 -20.29
N GLN A 109 -31.85 -6.13 -20.62
CA GLN A 109 -31.21 -6.29 -21.92
C GLN A 109 -29.69 -6.25 -21.79
N ARG A 110 -28.97 -6.59 -22.88
CA ARG A 110 -27.52 -6.45 -22.89
C ARG A 110 -27.13 -4.96 -22.87
N PRO A 111 -26.05 -4.58 -22.19
CA PRO A 111 -25.64 -3.18 -22.09
C PRO A 111 -25.47 -2.47 -23.45
N GLU A 112 -24.94 -3.15 -24.46
CA GLU A 112 -24.74 -2.63 -25.81
C GLU A 112 -26.05 -2.36 -26.58
N ASP A 113 -27.15 -2.99 -26.16
CA ASP A 113 -28.47 -2.84 -26.77
C ASP A 113 -29.29 -1.70 -26.12
N MET A 114 -28.77 -1.06 -25.06
CA MET A 114 -29.47 0.02 -24.35
C MET A 114 -29.57 1.28 -25.21
N ASN A 115 -30.80 1.70 -25.53
CA ASN A 115 -31.08 2.90 -26.33
C ASN A 115 -31.91 3.97 -25.60
N TYR A 116 -32.01 3.89 -24.27
CA TYR A 116 -32.71 4.90 -23.47
C TYR A 116 -31.75 6.00 -22.97
N PRO A 117 -32.26 7.21 -22.66
CA PRO A 117 -31.43 8.28 -22.09
C PRO A 117 -30.79 7.88 -20.75
N ARG A 118 -29.48 8.12 -20.62
CA ARG A 118 -28.70 7.88 -19.38
C ARG A 118 -28.13 9.20 -18.88
N PRO A 119 -28.88 9.96 -18.07
CA PRO A 119 -28.46 11.29 -17.65
C PRO A 119 -27.38 11.22 -16.57
N VAL A 120 -26.46 12.17 -16.64
CA VAL A 120 -25.36 12.36 -15.70
C VAL A 120 -25.83 13.26 -14.56
N LEU A 121 -25.59 12.84 -13.31
CA LEU A 121 -25.84 13.67 -12.14
C LEU A 121 -24.59 14.40 -11.70
N THR A 122 -24.76 15.69 -11.47
CA THR A 122 -23.71 16.53 -10.90
C THR A 122 -24.10 16.91 -9.47
N SER A 123 -23.14 16.86 -8.55
CA SER A 123 -23.30 17.43 -7.21
C SER A 123 -22.31 18.56 -6.97
N THR A 124 -22.75 19.61 -6.30
CA THR A 124 -21.90 20.71 -5.84
C THR A 124 -21.34 20.48 -4.44
N SER A 125 -21.85 19.47 -3.72
CA SER A 125 -21.39 19.05 -2.39
C SER A 125 -21.61 17.54 -2.25
N ALA A 126 -20.52 16.81 -2.00
CA ALA A 126 -20.56 15.36 -1.84
C ALA A 126 -19.37 14.91 -0.95
N PRO A 127 -19.43 15.22 0.36
CA PRO A 127 -18.32 15.01 1.28
C PRO A 127 -17.99 13.52 1.48
N ASP A 128 -19.00 12.66 1.46
CA ASP A 128 -18.87 11.21 1.50
C ASP A 128 -18.20 10.67 0.23
N LEU A 129 -18.86 10.85 -0.91
CA LEU A 129 -18.40 10.37 -2.20
C LEU A 129 -17.02 10.92 -2.59
N GLY A 130 -16.81 12.23 -2.42
CA GLY A 130 -15.53 12.86 -2.77
C GLY A 130 -14.38 12.36 -1.89
N SER A 131 -14.67 12.01 -0.64
CA SER A 131 -13.69 11.40 0.27
C SER A 131 -13.39 9.96 -0.10
N GLU A 132 -14.39 9.15 -0.47
CA GLU A 132 -14.16 7.77 -0.92
C GLU A 132 -13.35 7.74 -2.23
N VAL A 133 -13.66 8.64 -3.18
CA VAL A 133 -12.84 8.83 -4.39
C VAL A 133 -11.41 9.22 -4.03
N ALA A 134 -11.22 10.12 -3.07
CA ALA A 134 -9.89 10.48 -2.61
C ALA A 134 -9.14 9.31 -1.97
N ALA A 135 -9.82 8.51 -1.14
CA ALA A 135 -9.27 7.32 -0.52
C ALA A 135 -8.82 6.30 -1.56
N ALA A 136 -9.67 6.02 -2.56
CA ALA A 136 -9.37 5.07 -3.65
C ALA A 136 -8.16 5.53 -4.48
N LEU A 137 -8.10 6.80 -4.87
CA LEU A 137 -6.98 7.36 -5.64
C LEU A 137 -5.68 7.38 -4.82
N ALA A 138 -5.76 7.70 -3.53
CA ALA A 138 -4.61 7.67 -2.64
C ALA A 138 -4.10 6.23 -2.43
N ALA A 139 -4.99 5.26 -2.20
CA ALA A 139 -4.63 3.85 -2.09
C ALA A 139 -4.00 3.32 -3.39
N ALA A 140 -4.60 3.63 -4.55
CA ALA A 140 -4.06 3.26 -5.85
C ALA A 140 -2.67 3.86 -6.09
N SER A 141 -2.45 5.12 -5.69
CA SER A 141 -1.14 5.77 -5.87
C SER A 141 0.00 5.03 -5.18
N LEU A 142 -0.27 4.40 -4.03
CA LEU A 142 0.73 3.61 -3.31
C LEU A 142 1.16 2.37 -4.09
N VAL A 143 0.24 1.73 -4.81
CA VAL A 143 0.51 0.54 -5.63
C VAL A 143 1.47 0.87 -6.77
N PHE A 144 1.30 2.03 -7.41
CA PHE A 144 2.11 2.44 -8.56
C PHE A 144 3.41 3.17 -8.21
N THR A 145 3.70 3.40 -6.92
CA THR A 145 4.84 4.23 -6.48
C THR A 145 6.17 3.83 -7.11
N GLU A 146 6.46 2.52 -7.14
CA GLU A 146 7.73 1.95 -7.60
C GLU A 146 7.75 1.64 -9.10
N GLU A 147 6.59 1.28 -9.68
CA GLU A 147 6.49 0.87 -11.09
C GLU A 147 6.30 2.07 -12.04
N ASP A 148 5.45 3.03 -11.64
CA ASP A 148 5.13 4.22 -12.42
C ASP A 148 4.91 5.42 -11.48
N THR A 149 6.04 6.02 -11.07
CA THR A 149 6.03 7.19 -10.17
C THR A 149 5.30 8.39 -10.78
N ALA A 150 5.30 8.52 -12.11
CA ALA A 150 4.61 9.62 -12.79
C ALA A 150 3.09 9.47 -12.67
N TYR A 151 2.56 8.26 -12.87
CA TYR A 151 1.16 7.95 -12.67
C TYR A 151 0.76 8.00 -11.19
N SER A 152 1.58 7.45 -10.29
CA SER A 152 1.38 7.57 -8.83
C SER A 152 1.23 9.05 -8.42
N THR A 153 2.11 9.94 -8.91
CA THR A 153 2.03 11.37 -8.64
C THR A 153 0.74 12.00 -9.16
N LYS A 154 0.26 11.59 -10.35
CA LYS A 154 -1.02 12.04 -10.89
C LYS A 154 -2.18 11.60 -9.99
N LEU A 155 -2.18 10.36 -9.52
CA LEU A 155 -3.20 9.82 -8.62
C LEU A 155 -3.21 10.58 -7.28
N VAL A 156 -2.04 10.83 -6.67
CA VAL A 156 -1.95 11.66 -5.45
C VAL A 156 -2.53 13.06 -5.68
N LYS A 157 -2.22 13.70 -6.81
CA LYS A 157 -2.76 15.03 -7.15
C LYS A 157 -4.29 14.99 -7.30
N ALA A 158 -4.82 13.96 -7.95
CA ALA A 158 -6.27 13.77 -8.10
C ALA A 158 -6.94 13.51 -6.74
N ALA A 159 -6.35 12.66 -5.90
CA ALA A 159 -6.82 12.36 -4.55
C ALA A 159 -6.93 13.62 -3.68
N LYS A 160 -5.88 14.46 -3.67
CA LYS A 160 -5.89 15.75 -2.96
C LYS A 160 -6.99 16.69 -3.47
N THR A 161 -7.24 16.67 -4.78
CA THR A 161 -8.28 17.52 -5.39
C THR A 161 -9.67 17.07 -4.98
N ALA A 162 -9.95 15.76 -5.04
CA ALA A 162 -11.21 15.16 -4.62
C ALA A 162 -11.47 15.38 -3.11
N TYR A 163 -10.45 15.20 -2.29
CA TYR A 163 -10.54 15.44 -0.85
C TYR A 163 -10.85 16.89 -0.52
N ARG A 164 -10.17 17.83 -1.20
CA ARG A 164 -10.44 19.26 -1.04
C ARG A 164 -11.89 19.60 -1.42
N PHE A 165 -12.38 19.07 -2.54
CA PHE A 165 -13.77 19.21 -2.94
C PHE A 165 -14.72 18.69 -1.85
N ALA A 166 -14.44 17.52 -1.28
CA ALA A 166 -15.24 16.91 -0.22
C ALA A 166 -15.26 17.73 1.08
N THR A 167 -14.14 18.37 1.44
CA THR A 167 -14.01 19.05 2.74
C THR A 167 -14.29 20.55 2.72
N GLU A 168 -14.13 21.23 1.58
CA GLU A 168 -14.17 22.69 1.47
C GLU A 168 -15.41 23.25 0.75
N SER A 169 -16.35 22.41 0.30
CA SER A 169 -17.49 22.81 -0.54
C SER A 169 -18.51 23.78 0.10
N GLY A 170 -18.28 24.30 1.32
CA GLY A 170 -19.16 25.26 2.02
C GLY A 170 -20.51 24.70 2.48
N GLN A 171 -21.02 23.68 1.79
CA GLN A 171 -22.13 22.83 2.16
C GLN A 171 -21.57 21.45 2.48
N GLN A 172 -21.97 20.87 3.61
CA GLN A 172 -21.65 19.51 4.02
C GLN A 172 -22.93 18.69 4.08
N ALA A 173 -23.46 18.34 2.91
CA ALA A 173 -24.61 17.47 2.79
C ALA A 173 -24.17 16.19 2.07
N PRO A 174 -24.57 14.99 2.53
CA PRO A 174 -24.32 13.74 1.82
C PRO A 174 -24.70 13.83 0.34
N TYR A 175 -24.02 13.12 -0.54
CA TYR A 175 -24.31 13.17 -1.99
C TYR A 175 -25.73 12.72 -2.36
N SER A 176 -26.34 11.86 -1.53
CA SER A 176 -27.73 11.41 -1.68
C SER A 176 -28.75 12.41 -1.14
N SER A 177 -28.32 13.45 -0.41
CA SER A 177 -29.20 14.42 0.25
C SER A 177 -29.99 15.23 -0.77
N GLY A 178 -31.32 15.25 -0.61
CA GLY A 178 -32.23 15.95 -1.53
C GLY A 178 -32.37 15.27 -2.89
N ASN A 179 -31.73 14.12 -3.12
CA ASN A 179 -31.83 13.37 -4.36
C ASN A 179 -32.46 11.99 -4.12
N GLN A 180 -33.79 11.94 -4.23
CA GLN A 180 -34.56 10.71 -4.00
C GLN A 180 -34.18 9.56 -4.94
N GLN A 181 -33.63 9.85 -6.12
CA GLN A 181 -33.21 8.84 -7.08
C GLN A 181 -31.95 8.12 -6.59
N ILE A 182 -30.97 8.86 -6.07
CA ILE A 182 -29.76 8.28 -5.46
C ILE A 182 -30.11 7.56 -4.15
N ALA A 183 -30.86 8.24 -3.28
CA ALA A 183 -31.19 7.75 -1.95
C ALA A 183 -31.99 6.44 -1.95
N ARG A 184 -32.63 6.07 -3.06
CA ARG A 184 -33.31 4.77 -3.18
C ARG A 184 -32.34 3.60 -3.31
N PHE A 185 -31.15 3.82 -3.87
CA PHE A 185 -30.17 2.78 -4.14
C PHE A 185 -29.02 2.81 -3.13
N TYR A 186 -28.30 3.92 -3.10
CA TYR A 186 -27.12 4.12 -2.26
C TYR A 186 -27.33 5.37 -1.43
N ASN A 187 -28.12 5.24 -0.37
CA ASN A 187 -28.32 6.34 0.57
C ASN A 187 -27.14 6.41 1.54
N SER A 188 -26.39 7.51 1.50
CA SER A 188 -25.36 7.77 2.49
C SER A 188 -25.99 8.06 3.85
N THR A 189 -25.49 7.38 4.89
CA THR A 189 -25.92 7.62 6.28
C THR A 189 -25.09 8.71 6.98
N GLY A 190 -23.95 9.09 6.40
CA GLY A 190 -23.03 10.08 6.94
C GLY A 190 -21.75 10.18 6.12
N TYR A 191 -20.90 11.15 6.46
CA TYR A 191 -19.63 11.40 5.75
C TYR A 191 -18.43 11.59 6.68
N TRP A 192 -18.65 11.54 8.00
CA TRP A 192 -17.59 11.81 8.97
C TRP A 192 -16.58 10.67 9.08
N ASP A 193 -17.03 9.43 8.91
CA ASP A 193 -16.18 8.25 8.78
C ASP A 193 -15.36 8.28 7.48
N GLU A 194 -15.96 8.77 6.39
CA GLU A 194 -15.29 8.98 5.11
C GLU A 194 -14.12 9.97 5.23
N PHE A 195 -14.26 11.03 6.04
CA PHE A 195 -13.15 11.94 6.32
C PHE A 195 -11.99 11.26 7.05
N ILE A 196 -12.28 10.36 8.01
CA ILE A 196 -11.23 9.60 8.72
C ILE A 196 -10.52 8.67 7.72
N TRP A 197 -11.30 7.94 6.91
CA TRP A 197 -10.82 6.99 5.93
C TRP A 197 -9.93 7.63 4.86
N ALA A 198 -10.42 8.68 4.20
CA ALA A 198 -9.68 9.39 3.18
C ALA A 198 -8.42 10.07 3.74
N SER A 199 -8.51 10.65 4.94
CA SER A 199 -7.36 11.22 5.63
C SER A 199 -6.29 10.17 5.93
N ALA A 200 -6.66 8.98 6.39
CA ALA A 200 -5.72 7.91 6.66
C ALA A 200 -4.98 7.47 5.39
N TRP A 201 -5.70 7.28 4.27
CA TRP A 201 -5.08 6.93 2.99
C TRP A 201 -4.21 8.03 2.42
N LEU A 202 -4.64 9.29 2.48
CA LEU A 202 -3.83 10.43 2.04
C LEU A 202 -2.57 10.59 2.89
N PHE A 203 -2.64 10.31 4.19
CA PHE A 203 -1.45 10.27 5.02
C PHE A 203 -0.48 9.19 4.55
N TYR A 204 -0.95 7.96 4.29
CA TYR A 204 -0.09 6.91 3.74
C TYR A 204 0.53 7.30 2.39
N ALA A 205 -0.28 7.86 1.47
CA ALA A 205 0.16 8.22 0.13
C ALA A 205 1.13 9.42 0.09
N THR A 206 1.14 10.29 1.11
CA THR A 206 1.86 11.57 1.04
C THR A 206 2.84 11.82 2.18
N GLY A 207 2.72 11.11 3.29
CA GLY A 207 3.43 11.40 4.54
C GLY A 207 3.04 12.73 5.19
N ASN A 208 2.01 13.43 4.69
CA ASN A 208 1.62 14.74 5.21
C ASN A 208 0.77 14.62 6.48
N TYR A 209 1.35 15.06 7.60
CA TYR A 209 0.74 15.04 8.93
C TYR A 209 -0.53 15.89 9.08
N THR A 210 -0.83 16.80 8.17
CA THR A 210 -2.13 17.50 8.14
C THR A 210 -3.28 16.50 8.00
N TYR A 211 -3.10 15.45 7.19
CA TYR A 211 -4.12 14.40 7.04
C TYR A 211 -4.22 13.53 8.29
N LEU A 212 -3.09 13.13 8.89
CA LEU A 212 -3.10 12.38 10.14
C LEU A 212 -3.81 13.17 11.25
N SER A 213 -3.47 14.46 11.39
CA SER A 213 -4.12 15.38 12.34
C SER A 213 -5.62 15.43 12.15
N ARG A 214 -6.09 15.44 10.89
CA ARG A 214 -7.52 15.42 10.57
C ARG A 214 -8.18 14.08 10.89
N ALA A 215 -7.51 12.95 10.58
CA ALA A 215 -8.00 11.60 10.89
C ALA A 215 -8.12 11.37 12.41
N THR A 216 -7.24 12.00 13.20
CA THR A 216 -7.20 11.92 14.65
C THR A 216 -7.84 13.13 15.33
N ASP A 217 -8.59 13.97 14.61
CA ASP A 217 -9.29 15.10 15.24
C ASP A 217 -10.43 14.56 16.12
N PRO A 218 -10.46 14.82 17.43
CA PRO A 218 -11.53 14.35 18.31
C PRO A 218 -12.92 14.76 17.82
N ARG A 219 -13.06 15.91 17.18
CA ARG A 219 -14.35 16.38 16.64
C ARG A 219 -14.83 15.48 15.50
N VAL A 220 -13.93 15.10 14.59
CA VAL A 220 -14.23 14.20 13.47
C VAL A 220 -14.59 12.82 14.01
N TYR A 221 -13.81 12.31 14.98
CA TYR A 221 -14.06 11.05 15.66
C TYR A 221 -15.45 10.99 16.32
N HIS A 222 -15.80 12.01 17.09
CA HIS A 222 -17.09 12.06 17.79
C HIS A 222 -18.26 12.21 16.81
N ASN A 223 -18.13 13.04 15.77
CA ASN A 223 -19.18 13.19 14.76
C ASN A 223 -19.38 11.93 13.92
N ALA A 224 -18.32 11.16 13.69
CA ALA A 224 -18.40 9.86 13.04
C ALA A 224 -19.00 8.77 13.94
N ASN A 225 -19.32 9.08 15.20
CA ASN A 225 -19.78 8.10 16.18
C ASN A 225 -18.78 6.91 16.34
N ALA A 226 -17.49 7.19 16.13
CA ALA A 226 -16.43 6.18 16.04
C ALA A 226 -16.11 5.48 17.37
N SER A 227 -16.59 6.03 18.50
CA SER A 227 -16.55 5.40 19.82
C SER A 227 -17.63 4.33 20.04
N PHE A 228 -18.67 4.28 19.18
CA PHE A 228 -19.85 3.46 19.41
C PHE A 228 -20.03 2.36 18.36
N LEU A 229 -19.32 1.25 18.58
CA LEU A 229 -19.65 -0.06 18.04
C LEU A 229 -20.89 -0.68 18.74
N LYS A 230 -21.91 0.12 19.06
CA LYS A 230 -23.07 -0.34 19.86
C LYS A 230 -24.01 -1.23 19.08
N ARG A 231 -24.01 -1.11 17.76
CA ARG A 231 -24.87 -1.89 16.87
C ARG A 231 -24.01 -2.80 15.99
N PRO A 232 -24.52 -3.99 15.59
CA PRO A 232 -23.77 -4.90 14.74
C PRO A 232 -23.41 -4.30 13.36
N ASP A 233 -24.24 -3.42 12.81
CA ASP A 233 -24.03 -2.72 11.53
C ASP A 233 -22.81 -1.78 11.58
N SER A 234 -22.64 -1.00 12.66
CA SER A 234 -21.49 -0.10 12.81
C SER A 234 -20.15 -0.83 12.96
N ARG A 235 -20.18 -2.14 13.20
CA ARG A 235 -18.99 -3.00 13.29
C ARG A 235 -18.51 -3.53 11.96
N VAL A 236 -19.36 -3.53 10.93
CA VAL A 236 -19.06 -4.14 9.63
C VAL A 236 -18.59 -3.08 8.65
N PHE A 237 -17.45 -3.32 8.01
CA PHE A 237 -16.98 -2.50 6.90
C PHE A 237 -17.89 -2.68 5.70
N SER A 238 -18.36 -1.59 5.11
CA SER A 238 -19.25 -1.59 3.96
C SER A 238 -18.98 -0.38 3.06
N TRP A 239 -19.71 -0.28 1.94
CA TRP A 239 -19.66 0.90 1.08
C TRP A 239 -20.17 2.18 1.78
N ASP A 240 -20.96 2.06 2.85
CA ASP A 240 -21.53 3.19 3.60
C ASP A 240 -20.76 3.45 4.90
N ASN A 241 -20.21 2.42 5.55
CA ASN A 241 -19.48 2.54 6.82
C ASN A 241 -17.99 2.17 6.67
N LYS A 242 -17.10 3.17 6.76
CA LYS A 242 -15.64 2.98 6.69
C LYS A 242 -14.97 2.74 8.03
N LEU A 243 -15.67 3.00 9.15
CA LEU A 243 -15.04 3.07 10.48
C LEU A 243 -14.18 1.84 10.82
N PRO A 244 -14.66 0.59 10.69
CA PRO A 244 -13.86 -0.57 11.09
C PRO A 244 -12.53 -0.66 10.35
N ALA A 245 -12.52 -0.34 9.05
CA ALA A 245 -11.31 -0.36 8.23
C ALA A 245 -10.42 0.86 8.50
N ALA A 246 -10.99 2.05 8.66
CA ALA A 246 -10.24 3.26 8.97
C ALA A 246 -9.51 3.15 10.32
N GLN A 247 -10.19 2.61 11.35
CA GLN A 247 -9.59 2.37 12.66
C GLN A 247 -8.47 1.34 12.60
N LEU A 248 -8.61 0.28 11.80
CA LEU A 248 -7.55 -0.69 11.57
C LEU A 248 -6.33 -0.05 10.89
N LEU A 249 -6.53 0.79 9.87
CA LEU A 249 -5.45 1.51 9.20
C LEU A 249 -4.70 2.46 10.15
N LEU A 250 -5.42 3.15 11.04
CA LEU A 250 -4.85 4.05 12.04
C LEU A 250 -4.14 3.28 13.17
N SER A 251 -4.67 2.11 13.55
CA SER A 251 -3.99 1.19 14.46
C SER A 251 -2.65 0.74 13.90
N ARG A 252 -2.59 0.47 12.59
CA ARG A 252 -1.32 0.18 11.90
C ARG A 252 -0.36 1.38 11.94
N ILE A 253 -0.84 2.61 11.74
CA ILE A 253 0.00 3.82 11.88
C ILE A 253 0.60 3.90 13.28
N ARG A 254 -0.20 3.63 14.32
CA ARG A 254 0.27 3.59 15.71
C ARG A 254 1.39 2.58 15.92
N VAL A 255 1.19 1.35 15.46
CA VAL A 255 2.11 0.23 15.72
C VAL A 255 3.42 0.38 14.94
N PHE A 256 3.36 0.79 13.68
CA PHE A 256 4.54 0.78 12.80
C PHE A 256 5.25 2.14 12.71
N LEU A 257 4.50 3.24 12.71
CA LEU A 257 5.08 4.58 12.56
C LEU A 257 5.27 5.29 13.90
N ASN A 258 4.47 4.94 14.92
CA ASN A 258 4.53 5.48 16.28
C ASN A 258 4.73 7.01 16.32
N PRO A 259 3.81 7.81 15.74
CA PRO A 259 3.99 9.25 15.59
C PRO A 259 3.98 10.02 16.92
N GLY A 260 3.57 9.39 18.02
CA GLY A 260 3.56 10.00 19.36
C GLY A 260 2.53 11.13 19.51
N TYR A 261 2.79 12.03 20.47
CA TYR A 261 1.94 13.20 20.73
C TYR A 261 1.92 14.16 19.53
N PRO A 262 0.76 14.76 19.16
CA PRO A 262 -0.55 14.72 19.84
C PRO A 262 -1.49 13.59 19.38
N TYR A 263 -1.00 12.65 18.57
CA TYR A 263 -1.86 11.65 17.91
C TYR A 263 -2.12 10.41 18.75
N GLU A 264 -1.20 10.10 19.68
CA GLU A 264 -1.20 8.84 20.44
C GLU A 264 -2.51 8.55 21.17
N ASP A 265 -3.13 9.55 21.79
CA ASP A 265 -4.37 9.35 22.55
C ASP A 265 -5.48 8.80 21.64
N MET A 266 -5.67 9.41 20.48
CA MET A 266 -6.69 9.00 19.52
C MET A 266 -6.33 7.69 18.82
N LEU A 267 -5.06 7.49 18.48
CA LEU A 267 -4.58 6.25 17.89
C LEU A 267 -4.76 5.06 18.84
N LYS A 268 -4.57 5.26 20.14
CA LYS A 268 -4.81 4.25 21.17
C LYS A 268 -6.28 3.86 21.26
N GLU A 269 -7.18 4.84 21.19
CA GLU A 269 -8.63 4.58 21.12
C GLU A 269 -9.01 3.76 19.87
N PHE A 270 -8.48 4.13 18.70
CA PHE A 270 -8.69 3.35 17.47
C PHE A 270 -8.19 1.92 17.57
N HIS A 271 -7.03 1.71 18.20
CA HIS A 271 -6.49 0.38 18.46
C HIS A 271 -7.41 -0.45 19.36
N ALA A 272 -7.85 0.12 20.48
CA ALA A 272 -8.77 -0.56 21.40
C ALA A 272 -10.11 -0.91 20.73
N ASN A 273 -10.66 0.00 19.93
CA ASN A 273 -11.89 -0.25 19.19
C ASN A 273 -11.71 -1.34 18.13
N THR A 274 -10.57 -1.37 17.45
CA THR A 274 -10.22 -2.41 16.47
C THR A 274 -10.14 -3.78 17.14
N ASP A 275 -9.49 -3.88 18.31
CA ASP A 275 -9.41 -5.13 19.07
C ASP A 275 -10.81 -5.65 19.45
N ILE A 276 -11.69 -4.76 19.92
CA ILE A 276 -13.08 -5.09 20.25
C ILE A 276 -13.89 -5.47 19.01
N ASN A 277 -13.66 -4.79 17.88
CA ASN A 277 -14.33 -5.08 16.61
C ASN A 277 -13.94 -6.47 16.10
N MET A 278 -12.65 -6.79 16.09
CA MET A 278 -12.14 -8.10 15.68
C MET A 278 -12.68 -9.23 16.54
N CYS A 279 -12.75 -9.03 17.86
CA CYS A 279 -13.37 -10.00 18.77
C CYS A 279 -14.85 -10.24 18.43
N SER A 280 -15.58 -9.21 18.01
CA SER A 280 -17.02 -9.34 17.74
C SER A 280 -17.38 -10.31 16.62
N TYR A 281 -16.46 -10.59 15.70
CA TYR A 281 -16.65 -11.60 14.66
C TYR A 281 -16.53 -13.05 15.15
N LEU A 282 -16.11 -13.28 16.40
CA LEU A 282 -16.00 -14.63 16.95
C LEU A 282 -17.29 -15.03 17.67
N ARG A 283 -17.77 -16.24 17.39
CA ARG A 283 -19.03 -16.78 17.89
C ARG A 283 -19.16 -16.74 19.42
N GLN A 284 -18.05 -16.91 20.14
CA GLN A 284 -18.02 -16.91 21.61
C GLN A 284 -18.47 -15.59 22.24
N PHE A 285 -18.36 -14.46 21.53
CA PHE A 285 -18.78 -13.16 22.04
C PHE A 285 -20.23 -12.81 21.71
N ASN A 286 -20.92 -13.67 20.95
CA ASN A 286 -22.36 -13.58 20.69
C ASN A 286 -22.85 -12.19 20.21
N VAL A 287 -22.04 -11.51 19.38
CA VAL A 287 -22.40 -10.19 18.83
C VAL A 287 -23.26 -10.31 17.57
N PHE A 288 -22.93 -11.27 16.71
CA PHE A 288 -23.69 -11.56 15.50
C PHE A 288 -24.45 -12.88 15.61
N ASN A 289 -25.54 -12.98 14.83
CA ASN A 289 -26.23 -14.25 14.61
C ASN A 289 -25.44 -15.13 13.64
N TRP A 290 -25.65 -16.44 13.72
CA TRP A 290 -24.93 -17.42 12.90
C TRP A 290 -25.89 -18.40 12.24
N THR A 291 -25.65 -18.72 10.97
CA THR A 291 -26.34 -19.82 10.28
C THR A 291 -25.88 -21.18 10.83
N LYS A 292 -26.63 -22.24 10.52
CA LYS A 292 -26.20 -23.63 10.80
C LYS A 292 -24.87 -23.98 10.13
N GLY A 293 -24.53 -23.31 9.03
CA GLY A 293 -23.26 -23.49 8.30
C GLY A 293 -22.09 -22.66 8.86
N ASN A 294 -22.22 -22.05 10.04
CA ASN A 294 -21.21 -21.19 10.66
C ASN A 294 -20.87 -19.92 9.87
N PHE A 295 -21.83 -19.38 9.10
CA PHE A 295 -21.71 -18.04 8.51
C PHE A 295 -22.37 -16.99 9.41
N ILE A 296 -21.75 -15.82 9.49
CA ILE A 296 -22.31 -14.64 10.17
C ILE A 296 -23.56 -14.18 9.41
N CYS A 297 -24.68 -14.10 10.10
CA CYS A 297 -25.89 -13.45 9.62
C CYS A 297 -25.81 -11.97 9.99
N SER A 298 -25.55 -11.13 9.00
CA SER A 298 -25.76 -9.70 9.19
C SER A 298 -27.27 -9.45 9.20
N ASN A 299 -27.87 -9.26 10.38
CA ASN A 299 -29.19 -8.64 10.49
C ASN A 299 -29.05 -7.15 10.15
N LEU A 300 -28.64 -6.84 8.92
CA LEU A 300 -28.83 -5.52 8.36
C LEU A 300 -30.34 -5.39 8.25
N GLN A 301 -30.96 -4.67 9.20
CA GLN A 301 -32.33 -4.24 9.00
C GLN A 301 -32.36 -3.57 7.62
N PRO A 302 -33.31 -3.95 6.73
CA PRO A 302 -33.51 -3.14 5.53
C PRO A 302 -33.74 -1.72 6.00
N ALA A 303 -33.05 -0.76 5.37
CA ALA A 303 -33.30 0.67 5.58
C ALA A 303 -34.82 0.84 5.67
N SER A 304 -35.30 1.27 6.84
CA SER A 304 -36.73 1.34 7.13
C SER A 304 -37.34 2.44 6.28
N GLY A 305 -37.71 2.10 5.06
CA GLY A 305 -38.63 2.85 4.21
C GLY A 305 -40.04 2.38 4.48
N LYS A 306 -40.75 3.11 5.34
CA LYS A 306 -42.17 3.39 5.12
C LYS A 306 -42.26 4.82 4.63
#